data_AF-Q3SN81-F1
#
_entry.id   AF-Q3SN81-F1
#
_cell.length_a   1.000
_cell.length_b   1.000
_cell.length_c   1.000
_cell.angle_alpha   90.00
_cell.angle_beta   90.00
_cell.angle_gamma   90.00
#
_symmetry.space_group_name_H-M   'P 1'
#
loop_
_entity.id
_entity.type
_entity.pdbx_description
1 polymer ?
#
loop_
_entity_poly.entity_id
_entity_poly.type
_entity_poly.pdbx_seq_one_letter_code
_entity_poly.pdbx_strand_id
1 'polypeptide(L)'
;MLTTMRVVASKQSSGERCSRSVPFQTGSNAMRVQRGLRELKSLKDRLAEFAAGVNKAAGEPSPNARNDEALRKRRLSDIAAHIDRWANSPGLQTPK
;
A
#
# COMPACT_ATOMS: atom_id res chain seq x y z
N MET A 1 8.71 32.03 17.45
CA MET A 1 7.51 31.18 17.29
C MET A 1 7.98 29.73 17.30
N LEU A 2 8.21 29.15 18.49
CA LEU A 2 8.74 27.80 18.66
C LEU A 2 7.58 26.82 18.84
N THR A 3 7.37 25.94 17.86
CA THR A 3 6.35 24.88 17.89
C THR A 3 6.86 23.71 18.73
N THR A 4 6.26 23.49 19.89
CA THR A 4 6.50 22.33 20.75
C THR A 4 5.89 21.07 20.12
N MET A 5 6.75 20.11 19.77
CA MET A 5 6.30 18.76 19.40
C MET A 5 5.81 18.01 20.65
N ARG A 6 4.60 17.42 20.56
CA ARG A 6 4.06 16.50 21.57
C ARG A 6 4.60 15.09 21.35
N VAL A 7 5.31 14.57 22.34
CA VAL A 7 5.68 13.15 22.46
C VAL A 7 4.50 12.41 23.08
N VAL A 8 3.95 11.41 22.38
CA VAL A 8 2.96 10.47 22.94
C VAL A 8 3.73 9.30 23.53
N ALA A 9 3.85 9.30 24.85
CA ALA A 9 4.34 8.16 25.61
C ALA A 9 3.20 7.14 25.75
N SER A 10 3.35 5.97 25.14
CA SER A 10 2.50 4.81 25.42
C SER A 10 3.30 3.78 26.22
N LYS A 11 3.05 3.74 27.52
CA LYS A 11 3.51 2.68 28.44
C LYS A 11 2.26 1.99 29.00
N GLN A 12 2.12 0.70 28.70
CA GLN A 12 1.39 -0.34 29.43
C GLN A 12 1.76 -1.66 28.72
N SER A 13 2.03 -2.78 29.36
CA SER A 13 1.50 -3.28 30.63
C SER A 13 2.54 -4.20 31.28
N SER A 14 2.70 -4.01 32.58
CA SER A 14 3.52 -4.79 33.50
C SER A 14 3.03 -6.23 33.60
N GLY A 15 3.99 -7.15 33.69
CA GLY A 15 3.79 -8.59 33.69
C GLY A 15 2.75 -9.09 34.69
N GLU A 16 1.86 -9.92 34.16
CA GLU A 16 1.06 -10.83 34.95
C GLU A 16 1.97 -11.85 35.62
N ARG A 17 2.07 -11.73 36.94
CA ARG A 17 2.40 -12.84 37.82
C ARG A 17 1.27 -13.86 37.69
N CYS A 18 1.57 -15.03 37.16
CA CYS A 18 0.82 -16.25 37.46
C CYS A 18 1.80 -17.39 37.73
N SER A 19 2.30 -17.39 38.96
CA SER A 19 2.84 -18.59 39.60
C SER A 19 1.69 -19.57 39.83
N ARG A 20 1.54 -20.55 38.95
CA ARG A 20 0.87 -21.82 39.28
C ARG A 20 1.71 -22.95 38.75
N SER A 21 2.49 -23.54 39.65
CA SER A 21 3.09 -24.86 39.48
C SER A 21 1.98 -25.88 39.26
N VAL A 22 2.15 -26.73 38.24
CA VAL A 22 1.47 -28.02 38.12
C VAL A 22 2.49 -29.10 37.77
N PRO A 23 2.37 -30.30 38.35
CA PRO A 23 3.46 -31.26 38.43
C PRO A 23 3.75 -31.93 37.09
N PHE A 24 5.04 -32.15 36.84
CA PHE A 24 5.56 -32.99 35.77
C PHE A 24 5.12 -34.43 36.01
N GLN A 25 4.17 -34.93 35.20
CA GLN A 25 3.85 -36.35 35.12
C GLN A 25 4.41 -36.90 33.80
N THR A 26 5.48 -37.67 33.92
CA THR A 26 5.95 -38.58 32.87
C THR A 26 4.95 -39.74 32.79
N GLY A 27 4.27 -39.84 31.67
CA GLY A 27 3.42 -40.97 31.30
C GLY A 27 3.44 -41.14 29.79
N SER A 28 4.30 -42.03 29.31
CA SER A 28 4.39 -42.44 27.91
C SER A 28 3.05 -42.94 27.40
N ASN A 29 2.54 -42.31 26.34
CA ASN A 29 1.82 -42.97 25.26
C ASN A 29 2.00 -42.15 23.97
N ALA A 30 2.24 -42.88 22.90
CA ALA A 30 2.91 -42.42 21.69
C ALA A 30 2.16 -41.33 20.90
N MET A 31 2.98 -40.42 20.38
CA MET A 31 2.71 -39.29 19.52
C MET A 31 1.90 -39.65 18.26
N ARG A 32 0.80 -38.93 17.98
CA ARG A 32 0.45 -38.45 16.62
C ARG A 32 -0.30 -37.13 16.72
N VAL A 33 0.42 -36.05 16.96
CA VAL A 33 -0.06 -34.77 16.43
C VAL A 33 0.10 -34.90 14.92
N GLN A 34 -1.01 -35.02 14.19
CA GLN A 34 -1.01 -34.62 12.77
C GLN A 34 -0.74 -33.12 12.75
N ARG A 35 0.52 -32.74 12.97
CA ARG A 35 1.04 -31.52 12.38
C ARG A 35 1.08 -31.85 10.92
N GLY A 36 -0.07 -31.71 10.26
CA GLY A 36 -0.07 -31.55 8.83
C GLY A 36 0.91 -30.42 8.59
N LEU A 37 2.11 -30.77 8.16
CA LEU A 37 2.83 -29.97 7.20
C LEU A 37 1.82 -29.79 6.07
N ARG A 38 0.91 -28.82 6.23
CA ARG A 38 0.28 -28.18 5.08
C ARG A 38 1.49 -27.84 4.26
N GLU A 39 1.69 -28.57 3.18
CA GLU A 39 2.85 -28.44 2.32
C GLU A 39 2.95 -26.96 1.99
N LEU A 40 3.83 -26.27 2.72
CA LEU A 40 3.99 -24.84 2.57
C LEU A 40 4.62 -24.76 1.20
N LYS A 41 3.83 -24.29 0.21
CA LYS A 41 4.31 -24.04 -1.14
C LYS A 41 5.75 -23.55 -1.04
N SER A 42 6.64 -24.20 -1.77
CA SER A 42 8.06 -23.92 -1.64
C SER A 42 8.27 -22.41 -1.78
N LEU A 43 9.28 -21.87 -1.10
CA LEU A 43 9.55 -20.43 -1.18
C LEU A 43 9.61 -19.94 -2.64
N LYS A 44 10.14 -20.78 -3.52
CA LYS A 44 10.19 -20.56 -4.97
C LYS A 44 8.80 -20.42 -5.59
N ASP A 45 7.86 -21.31 -5.27
CA ASP A 45 6.50 -21.26 -5.81
C ASP A 45 5.76 -20.00 -5.35
N ARG A 46 5.96 -19.59 -4.09
CA ARG A 46 5.40 -18.35 -3.54
C ARG A 46 5.97 -17.11 -4.22
N LEU A 47 7.27 -17.11 -4.52
CA LEU A 47 7.91 -16.01 -5.26
C LEU A 47 7.44 -15.95 -6.72
N ALA A 48 7.24 -17.10 -7.36
CA ALA A 48 6.70 -17.17 -8.72
C ALA A 48 5.25 -16.65 -8.78
N GLU A 49 4.41 -17.04 -7.81
CA GLU A 49 3.04 -16.52 -7.67
C GLU A 49 3.01 -15.01 -7.42
N PHE A 50 3.91 -14.51 -6.58
CA PHE A 50 4.05 -13.07 -6.34
C PHE A 50 4.48 -12.32 -7.60
N ALA A 51 5.51 -12.79 -8.30
CA ALA A 51 5.97 -12.18 -9.54
C ALA A 51 4.87 -12.19 -10.63
N ALA A 52 4.13 -13.29 -10.75
CA ALA A 52 2.97 -13.38 -11.65
C ALA A 52 1.86 -12.39 -11.26
N GLY A 53 1.60 -12.20 -9.96
CA GLY A 53 0.64 -11.21 -9.46
C GLY A 53 1.06 -9.78 -9.75
N VAL A 54 2.32 -9.43 -9.51
CA VAL A 54 2.88 -8.10 -9.79
C VAL A 54 2.86 -7.79 -11.28
N ASN A 55 3.23 -8.74 -12.14
CA ASN A 55 3.20 -8.54 -13.59
C ASN A 55 1.77 -8.35 -14.13
N LYS A 56 0.78 -9.07 -13.58
CA LYS A 56 -0.63 -8.85 -13.92
C LYS A 56 -1.12 -7.47 -13.47
N ALA A 57 -0.72 -7.03 -12.27
CA ALA A 57 -1.06 -5.70 -11.75
C ALA A 57 -0.31 -4.56 -12.47
N ALA A 58 0.87 -4.82 -13.01
CA ALA A 58 1.63 -3.85 -13.81
C ALA A 58 1.10 -3.73 -15.24
N GLY A 59 0.53 -4.80 -15.79
CA GLY A 59 -0.12 -4.82 -17.11
C GLY A 59 -1.51 -4.15 -17.13
N GLU A 60 -2.20 -4.10 -16.00
CA GLU A 60 -3.43 -3.31 -15.85
C GLU A 60 -3.10 -1.97 -15.18
N PRO A 61 -2.91 -0.87 -15.94
CA PRO A 61 -2.87 0.44 -15.31
C PRO A 61 -4.18 0.60 -14.57
N SER A 62 -4.11 0.76 -13.24
CA SER A 62 -5.31 0.86 -12.43
C SER A 62 -6.24 1.90 -13.08
N PRO A 63 -7.53 1.58 -13.27
CA PRO A 63 -8.45 2.45 -14.01
C PRO A 63 -8.40 3.88 -13.49
N ASN A 64 -8.21 4.04 -12.17
CA ASN A 64 -8.13 5.31 -11.48
C ASN A 64 -6.89 6.14 -11.87
N ALA A 65 -5.69 5.55 -11.96
CA ALA A 65 -4.49 6.29 -12.32
C ALA A 65 -4.51 6.77 -13.79
N ARG A 66 -5.01 5.92 -14.70
CA ARG A 66 -5.18 6.27 -16.11
C ARG A 66 -6.22 7.37 -16.30
N ASN A 67 -7.31 7.31 -15.54
CA ASN A 67 -8.36 8.33 -15.55
C ASN A 67 -7.83 9.67 -15.01
N ASP A 68 -7.06 9.67 -13.93
CA ASP A 68 -6.50 10.89 -13.35
C ASP A 68 -5.53 11.60 -14.29
N GLU A 69 -4.66 10.85 -14.97
CA GLU A 69 -3.75 11.41 -15.96
C GLU A 69 -4.51 11.98 -17.17
N ALA A 70 -5.52 11.26 -17.66
CA ALA A 70 -6.39 11.75 -18.75
C ALA A 70 -7.14 13.02 -18.35
N LEU A 71 -7.68 13.09 -17.12
CA LEU A 71 -8.34 14.28 -16.59
C LEU A 71 -7.37 15.45 -16.40
N ARG A 72 -6.12 15.20 -16.00
CA ARG A 72 -5.08 16.24 -15.97
C ARG A 72 -4.77 16.77 -17.37
N LYS A 73 -4.57 15.88 -18.35
CA LYS A 73 -4.30 16.27 -19.75
C LYS A 73 -5.45 17.07 -20.36
N ARG A 74 -6.70 16.68 -20.11
CA ARG A 74 -7.89 17.42 -20.57
C ARG A 74 -7.89 18.85 -20.01
N ARG A 75 -7.69 19.00 -18.70
CA ARG A 75 -7.61 20.33 -18.05
C ARG A 75 -6.51 21.21 -18.65
N LEU A 76 -5.34 20.64 -18.92
CA LEU A 76 -4.25 21.38 -19.57
C LEU A 76 -4.61 21.81 -20.99
N SER A 77 -5.29 20.95 -21.76
CA SER A 77 -5.77 21.27 -23.11
C SER A 77 -6.78 22.41 -23.10
N ASP A 78 -7.72 22.41 -22.16
CA ASP A 78 -8.74 23.45 -22.03
C ASP A 78 -8.09 24.80 -21.69
N ILE A 79 -7.11 24.81 -20.79
CA ILE A 79 -6.32 26.01 -20.43
C ILE A 79 -5.52 26.51 -21.63
N ALA A 80 -4.84 25.63 -22.36
CA ALA A 80 -4.06 25.99 -23.53
C ALA A 80 -4.93 26.63 -24.62
N ALA A 81 -6.10 26.04 -24.91
CA ALA A 81 -7.06 26.59 -25.87
C ALA A 81 -7.62 27.96 -25.42
N HIS A 82 -7.82 28.14 -24.11
CA HIS A 82 -8.25 29.43 -23.57
C HIS A 82 -7.18 30.51 -23.74
N ILE A 83 -5.92 30.18 -23.42
CA ILE A 83 -4.78 31.10 -23.59
C ILE A 83 -4.59 31.45 -25.06
N ASP A 84 -4.65 30.47 -25.95
CA ASP A 84 -4.51 30.69 -27.40
C ASP A 84 -5.58 31.65 -27.93
N ARG A 85 -6.84 31.45 -27.53
CA ARG A 85 -7.93 32.36 -27.89
C ARG A 85 -7.69 33.78 -27.36
N TRP A 86 -7.15 33.91 -26.16
CA TRP A 86 -6.84 35.21 -25.56
C TRP A 86 -5.68 35.91 -26.29
N ALA A 87 -4.61 35.18 -26.61
CA ALA A 87 -3.45 35.70 -27.33
C ALA A 87 -3.79 36.18 -28.75
N ASN A 88 -4.72 35.49 -29.41
CA ASN A 88 -5.23 35.86 -30.73
C ASN A 88 -6.38 36.89 -30.69
N SER A 89 -6.66 37.50 -29.52
CA SER A 89 -7.71 38.50 -29.42
C SER A 89 -7.31 39.83 -30.09
N PRO A 90 -8.26 40.55 -30.72
CA PRO A 90 -7.95 41.78 -31.46
C PRO A 90 -7.29 42.87 -30.61
N GLY A 91 -7.52 42.89 -29.30
CA GLY A 91 -6.95 43.88 -28.39
C GLY A 91 -5.47 43.65 -28.06
N LEU A 92 -4.95 42.44 -28.31
CA LEU A 92 -3.54 42.08 -28.06
C LEU A 92 -2.71 42.02 -29.34
N GLN A 93 -3.37 41.97 -30.50
CA GLN A 93 -2.71 42.01 -31.80
C GLN A 93 -2.28 43.44 -32.11
N THR A 94 -1.04 43.62 -32.56
CA THR A 94 -0.59 44.92 -33.04
C THR A 94 -1.39 45.29 -34.29
N PRO A 95 -1.92 46.53 -34.37
CA PRO A 95 -2.63 46.98 -35.56
C PRO A 95 -1.66 46.98 -36.76
N LYS A 96 -2.16 46.53 -37.91
CA LYS A 96 -1.45 46.59 -39.19
C LYS A 96 -1.59 47.96 -39.84
#